data_AF-A0A829GQ53-F1
#
_entry.id   AF-A0A829GQ53-F1
#
_cell.length_a   1.000
_cell.length_b   1.000
_cell.length_c   1.000
_cell.angle_alpha   90.00
_cell.angle_beta   90.00
_cell.angle_gamma   90.00
#
_symmetry.space_group_name_H-M   'P 1'
#
loop_
_entity.id
_entity.type
_entity.pdbx_description
1 polymer ?
#
loop_
_entity_poly.entity_id
_entity_poly.type
_entity_poly.pdbx_seq_one_letter_code
_entity_poly.pdbx_strand_id
1 'polypeptide(L)'
;MKNINQGAGAAAFIGQILAYPFLIALSLQITWHFQIIALLLMGVCLAAAMVVKRYPLVLIIAAITGIIGAINQWILLPLVAVQLLLTFLLRTQKVTKQWAGTIAFGQAILFQILLIYAGLHFLSQDMLLDLALLYVPALIGLWANHFPKWTDMVLLAITVVIGYWLQRLNLIAIGGIVILVTLINSRRPFKVPSYLYQFSPVIATLLLYLARMHG
;
A
#
# COMPACT_ATOMS: atom_id res chain seq x y z
N MET A 1 12.72 22.97 -1.01
CA MET A 1 12.08 21.75 -1.57
C MET A 1 10.69 21.61 -0.97
N LYS A 2 9.67 22.19 -1.60
CA LYS A 2 8.30 22.27 -1.06
C LYS A 2 7.52 21.00 -1.45
N ASN A 3 7.10 20.30 -0.40
CA ASN A 3 5.97 19.39 -0.25
C ASN A 3 5.59 18.49 -1.43
N ILE A 4 5.92 17.20 -1.31
CA ILE A 4 4.91 16.18 -1.64
C ILE A 4 3.61 16.69 -1.02
N ASN A 5 2.54 16.80 -1.81
CA ASN A 5 1.26 17.30 -1.32
C ASN A 5 0.80 16.34 -0.22
N GLN A 6 1.12 16.67 1.04
CA GLN A 6 1.07 15.73 2.17
C GLN A 6 -0.34 15.21 2.38
N GLY A 7 -1.35 16.04 2.10
CA GLY A 7 -2.75 15.64 2.09
C GLY A 7 -3.08 14.61 1.00
N ALA A 8 -2.55 14.77 -0.21
CA ALA A 8 -2.75 13.80 -1.29
C ALA A 8 -2.07 12.46 -0.99
N GLY A 9 -0.90 12.49 -0.34
CA GLY A 9 -0.22 11.27 0.08
C GLY A 9 -0.89 10.56 1.26
N ALA A 10 -1.42 11.31 2.21
CA ALA A 10 -2.25 10.77 3.29
C ALA A 10 -3.54 10.14 2.75
N ALA A 11 -4.20 10.79 1.79
CA ALA A 11 -5.38 10.24 1.12
C ALA A 11 -5.05 8.96 0.33
N ALA A 12 -3.92 8.95 -0.39
CA ALA A 12 -3.45 7.77 -1.09
C ALA A 12 -3.14 6.62 -0.13
N PHE A 13 -2.52 6.90 1.02
CA PHE A 13 -2.27 5.89 2.06
C PHE A 13 -3.58 5.30 2.59
N ILE A 14 -4.58 6.12 2.92
CA ILE A 14 -5.92 5.63 3.33
C ILE A 14 -6.54 4.74 2.25
N GLY A 15 -6.49 5.19 0.98
CA GLY A 15 -6.98 4.39 -0.14
C GLY A 15 -6.26 3.06 -0.26
N GLN A 16 -4.94 3.04 -0.11
CA GLN A 16 -4.14 1.82 -0.15
C GLN A 16 -4.52 0.88 0.99
N ILE A 17 -4.46 1.30 2.25
CA ILE A 17 -4.69 0.41 3.39
C ILE A 17 -6.08 -0.24 3.38
N LEU A 18 -7.08 0.41 2.76
CA LEU A 18 -8.43 -0.11 2.67
C LEU A 18 -8.67 -0.99 1.44
N ALA A 19 -8.08 -0.65 0.30
CA ALA A 19 -8.46 -1.25 -0.98
C ALA A 19 -8.37 -2.78 -0.97
N TYR A 20 -7.21 -3.35 -0.67
CA TYR A 20 -7.03 -4.80 -0.75
C TYR A 20 -7.77 -5.57 0.36
N PRO A 21 -7.66 -5.19 1.65
CA PRO A 21 -8.37 -5.88 2.72
C PRO A 21 -9.89 -5.88 2.51
N PHE A 22 -10.50 -4.76 2.14
CA PHE A 22 -11.96 -4.67 2.07
C PHE A 22 -12.56 -5.11 0.73
N LEU A 23 -11.88 -4.86 -0.40
CA LEU A 23 -12.42 -5.24 -1.71
C LEU A 23 -12.14 -6.70 -2.04
N ILE A 24 -11.05 -7.27 -1.52
CA ILE A 24 -10.57 -8.58 -1.95
C ILE A 24 -10.51 -9.58 -0.80
N ALA A 25 -9.79 -9.26 0.29
CA ALA A 25 -9.49 -10.27 1.31
C ALA A 25 -10.66 -10.53 2.28
N LEU A 26 -11.43 -9.51 2.64
CA LEU A 26 -12.52 -9.55 3.61
C LEU A 26 -13.90 -9.34 2.97
N SER A 27 -13.98 -9.15 1.65
CA SER A 27 -15.18 -8.66 0.95
C SER A 27 -16.47 -9.43 1.20
N LEU A 28 -16.38 -10.70 1.63
CA LEU A 28 -17.52 -11.57 1.92
C LEU A 28 -17.73 -11.85 3.42
N GLN A 29 -16.81 -11.43 4.31
CA GLN A 29 -16.79 -11.82 5.72
C GLN A 29 -16.39 -10.66 6.67
N ILE A 30 -16.80 -9.42 6.37
CA ILE A 30 -16.52 -8.29 7.27
C ILE A 30 -17.37 -8.42 8.54
N THR A 31 -16.80 -9.05 9.56
CA THR A 31 -17.32 -8.94 10.93
C THR A 31 -16.69 -7.73 11.59
N TRP A 32 -17.51 -6.71 11.87
CA TRP A 32 -17.08 -5.47 12.52
C TRP A 32 -16.76 -5.72 13.98
N HIS A 33 -15.51 -6.06 14.25
CA HIS A 33 -14.98 -6.17 15.60
C HIS A 33 -14.36 -4.84 16.04
N PHE A 34 -14.43 -4.59 17.35
CA PHE A 34 -13.81 -3.43 17.98
C PHE A 34 -12.31 -3.29 17.61
N GLN A 35 -11.63 -4.41 17.39
CA GLN A 35 -10.23 -4.44 16.95
C GLN A 35 -10.03 -3.81 15.57
N ILE A 36 -10.84 -4.18 14.58
CA ILE A 36 -10.74 -3.63 13.22
C ILE A 36 -11.02 -2.12 13.27
N ILE A 37 -12.00 -1.68 14.06
CA ILE A 37 -12.31 -0.25 14.23
C ILE A 37 -11.13 0.50 14.84
N ALA A 38 -10.50 -0.04 15.88
CA ALA A 38 -9.33 0.56 16.52
C ALA A 38 -8.14 0.66 15.56
N LEU A 39 -7.92 -0.38 14.74
CA LEU A 39 -6.88 -0.39 13.71
C LEU A 39 -7.19 0.59 12.58
N LEU A 40 -8.42 0.68 12.11
CA LEU A 40 -8.81 1.71 11.15
C LEU A 40 -8.55 3.12 11.69
N LEU A 41 -8.86 3.36 12.96
CA LEU A 41 -8.58 4.63 13.62
C LEU A 41 -7.06 4.90 13.72
N MET A 42 -6.26 3.88 14.03
CA MET A 42 -4.80 3.95 13.92
C MET A 42 -4.37 4.37 12.51
N GLY A 43 -4.91 3.77 11.45
CA GLY A 43 -4.60 4.11 10.06
C GLY A 43 -4.90 5.57 9.72
N VAL A 44 -6.05 6.08 10.17
CA VAL A 44 -6.42 7.49 10.06
C VAL A 44 -5.44 8.38 10.83
N CYS A 45 -5.04 8.00 12.04
CA CYS A 45 -4.05 8.75 12.82
C CYS A 45 -2.67 8.76 12.15
N LEU A 46 -2.21 7.65 11.56
CA LEU A 46 -0.95 7.62 10.80
C LEU A 46 -1.00 8.55 9.58
N ALA A 47 -2.11 8.53 8.84
CA ALA A 47 -2.34 9.44 7.71
C ALA A 47 -2.35 10.91 8.18
N ALA A 48 -3.05 11.20 9.28
CA ALA A 48 -3.10 12.53 9.86
C ALA A 48 -1.73 13.01 10.38
N ALA A 49 -0.91 12.11 10.93
CA ALA A 49 0.44 12.43 11.39
C ALA A 49 1.35 12.90 10.24
N MET A 50 1.07 12.48 8.99
CA MET A 50 1.79 12.98 7.80
C MET A 50 1.43 14.43 7.44
N VAL A 51 0.31 14.96 7.92
CA VAL A 51 -0.21 16.30 7.56
C VAL A 51 -0.11 17.29 8.71
N VAL A 52 -0.48 16.87 9.92
CA VAL A 52 -0.67 17.76 11.08
C VAL A 52 0.67 18.21 11.67
N LYS A 53 0.76 19.48 12.11
CA LYS A 53 1.97 20.02 12.75
C LYS A 53 2.30 19.32 14.07
N ARG A 54 1.29 19.04 14.89
CA ARG A 54 1.39 18.31 16.16
C ARG A 54 1.40 16.79 15.97
N TYR A 55 2.23 16.30 15.04
CA TYR A 55 2.33 14.88 14.73
C TYR A 55 2.72 13.98 15.93
N PRO A 56 3.48 14.41 16.97
CA PRO A 56 3.80 13.54 18.10
C PRO A 56 2.57 13.11 18.89
N LEU A 57 1.62 14.03 19.11
CA LEU A 57 0.36 13.73 19.79
C LEU A 57 -0.47 12.73 18.97
N VAL A 58 -0.52 12.90 17.65
CA VAL A 58 -1.26 11.99 16.77
C VAL A 58 -0.62 10.60 16.74
N LEU A 59 0.72 10.50 16.81
CA LEU A 59 1.41 9.21 16.93
C LEU A 59 1.14 8.52 18.27
N ILE A 60 1.02 9.28 19.37
CA ILE A 60 0.62 8.70 20.67
C ILE A 60 -0.80 8.13 20.59
N ILE A 61 -1.74 8.87 19.99
CA ILE A 61 -3.11 8.38 19.78
C ILE A 61 -3.08 7.12 18.89
N ALA A 62 -2.31 7.13 17.80
CA ALA A 62 -2.11 5.96 16.93
C ALA A 62 -1.52 4.76 17.68
N ALA A 63 -0.62 4.98 18.63
CA ALA A 63 -0.04 3.91 19.44
C ALA A 63 -1.08 3.30 20.37
N ILE A 64 -1.87 4.14 21.07
CA ILE A 64 -2.94 3.68 21.95
C ILE A 64 -3.96 2.86 21.14
N THR A 65 -4.39 3.35 19.99
CA THR A 65 -5.40 2.67 19.17
C THR A 65 -4.85 1.41 18.51
N GLY A 66 -3.57 1.40 18.15
CA GLY A 66 -2.87 0.20 17.70
C GLY A 66 -2.76 -0.89 18.78
N ILE A 67 -2.45 -0.51 20.03
CA ILE A 67 -2.41 -1.43 21.17
C ILE A 67 -3.80 -2.02 21.44
N ILE A 68 -4.84 -1.18 21.43
CA ILE A 68 -6.23 -1.62 21.57
C ILE A 68 -6.61 -2.58 20.44
N GLY A 69 -6.22 -2.28 19.20
CA GLY A 69 -6.44 -3.14 18.04
C GLY A 69 -5.75 -4.50 18.15
N ALA A 70 -4.59 -4.56 18.79
CA ALA A 70 -3.80 -5.77 18.99
C ALA A 70 -4.13 -6.53 20.29
N ILE A 71 -5.15 -6.12 21.06
CA ILE A 71 -5.36 -6.61 22.44
C ILE A 71 -5.55 -8.14 22.55
N ASN A 72 -6.19 -8.78 21.57
CA ASN A 72 -6.36 -10.25 21.57
C ASN A 72 -5.24 -10.97 20.78
N GLN A 73 -4.30 -10.23 20.18
CA GLN A 73 -3.27 -10.78 19.30
C GLN A 73 -1.96 -10.00 19.46
N TRP A 74 -1.21 -10.34 20.50
CA TRP A 74 0.05 -9.68 20.84
C TRP A 74 1.12 -9.79 19.75
N ILE A 75 1.00 -10.78 18.86
CA ILE A 75 1.87 -10.94 17.70
C ILE A 75 1.76 -9.77 16.69
N LEU A 76 0.70 -8.97 16.77
CA LEU A 76 0.51 -7.77 15.94
C LEU A 76 1.25 -6.55 16.50
N LEU A 77 1.66 -6.54 17.77
CA LEU A 77 2.33 -5.39 18.40
C LEU A 77 3.64 -5.00 17.70
N PRO A 78 4.51 -5.93 17.28
CA PRO A 78 5.68 -5.58 16.46
C PRO A 78 5.30 -4.86 15.16
N LEU A 79 4.23 -5.29 14.48
CA LEU A 79 3.75 -4.60 13.28
C LEU A 79 3.26 -3.19 13.63
N VAL A 80 2.51 -3.02 14.71
CA VAL A 80 2.07 -1.70 15.19
C VAL A 80 3.28 -0.79 15.47
N ALA A 81 4.30 -1.30 16.15
CA ALA A 81 5.52 -0.55 16.46
C ALA A 81 6.27 -0.12 15.18
N VAL A 82 6.40 -1.03 14.21
CA VAL A 82 7.02 -0.74 12.91
C VAL A 82 6.22 0.34 12.16
N GLN A 83 4.90 0.30 12.17
CA GLN A 83 4.06 1.33 11.53
C GLN A 83 4.31 2.73 12.10
N LEU A 84 4.40 2.83 13.44
CA LEU A 84 4.70 4.10 14.12
C LEU A 84 6.10 4.59 13.79
N LEU A 85 7.09 3.69 13.79
CA LEU A 85 8.48 4.00 13.49
C LEU A 85 8.66 4.46 12.03
N LEU A 86 8.03 3.79 11.06
CA LEU A 86 8.05 4.21 9.65
C LEU A 86 7.41 5.60 9.47
N THR A 87 6.29 5.85 10.13
CA THR A 87 5.61 7.16 10.06
C THR A 87 6.48 8.26 10.68
N PHE A 88 7.15 7.95 11.80
CA PHE A 88 8.11 8.85 12.43
C PHE A 88 9.31 9.14 11.50
N LEU A 89 9.88 8.11 10.86
CA LEU A 89 10.97 8.27 9.90
C LEU A 89 10.57 9.12 8.71
N LEU A 90 9.41 8.84 8.08
CA LEU A 90 8.88 9.61 6.96
C LEU A 90 8.67 11.09 7.31
N ARG A 91 8.40 11.40 8.58
CA ARG A 91 8.14 12.76 9.06
C ARG A 91 9.41 13.52 9.44
N THR A 92 10.37 12.83 10.06
CA THR A 92 11.55 13.47 10.66
C THR A 92 12.77 13.46 9.74
N GLN A 93 12.90 12.44 8.90
CA GLN A 93 14.08 12.27 8.05
C GLN A 93 13.89 12.94 6.68
N LYS A 94 14.95 13.58 6.19
CA LYS A 94 15.00 14.10 4.82
C LYS A 94 15.29 12.95 3.85
N VAL A 95 14.25 12.22 3.49
CA VAL A 95 14.33 11.10 2.56
C VAL A 95 14.12 11.60 1.12
N THR A 96 14.82 11.02 0.15
CA THR A 96 14.58 11.33 -1.27
C THR A 96 13.19 10.85 -1.69
N LYS A 97 12.61 11.44 -2.75
CA LYS A 97 11.22 11.16 -3.16
C LYS A 97 10.95 9.68 -3.47
N GLN A 98 11.94 8.96 -4.02
CA GLN A 98 11.84 7.53 -4.35
C GLN A 98 11.84 6.66 -3.10
N TRP A 99 12.74 6.92 -2.17
CA TRP A 99 12.77 6.19 -0.90
C TRP A 99 11.55 6.48 -0.04
N ALA A 100 11.06 7.72 -0.02
CA ALA A 100 9.80 8.07 0.65
C ALA A 100 8.60 7.31 0.05
N GLY A 101 8.54 7.15 -1.27
CA GLY A 101 7.52 6.34 -1.95
C GLY A 101 7.62 4.86 -1.61
N THR A 102 8.84 4.31 -1.59
CA THR A 102 9.10 2.90 -1.24
C THR A 102 8.70 2.61 0.21
N ILE A 103 9.07 3.48 1.14
CA ILE A 103 8.69 3.36 2.56
C ILE A 103 7.18 3.48 2.71
N ALA A 104 6.52 4.41 2.01
CA ALA A 104 5.06 4.55 2.05
C ALA A 104 4.34 3.29 1.53
N PHE A 105 4.84 2.69 0.44
CA PHE A 105 4.32 1.41 -0.05
C PHE A 105 4.53 0.28 0.94
N GLY A 106 5.74 0.15 1.51
CA GLY A 106 6.03 -0.85 2.54
C GLY A 106 5.14 -0.68 3.77
N GLN A 107 4.93 0.57 4.21
CA GLN A 107 4.03 0.90 5.30
C GLN A 107 2.59 0.46 4.99
N ALA A 108 2.09 0.73 3.78
CA ALA A 108 0.75 0.34 3.38
C ALA A 108 0.58 -1.18 3.30
N ILE A 109 1.54 -1.91 2.73
CA ILE A 109 1.53 -3.39 2.68
C ILE A 109 1.46 -3.96 4.09
N LEU A 110 2.34 -3.50 4.98
CA LEU A 110 2.37 -3.96 6.38
C LEU A 110 1.05 -3.66 7.10
N PHE A 111 0.38 -2.56 6.75
CA PHE A 111 -0.89 -2.19 7.36
C PHE A 111 -2.04 -3.04 6.81
N GLN A 112 -2.03 -3.35 5.51
CA GLN A 112 -2.98 -4.29 4.91
C GLN A 112 -2.83 -5.68 5.52
N ILE A 113 -1.59 -6.17 5.70
CA ILE A 113 -1.32 -7.44 6.40
C ILE A 113 -1.87 -7.39 7.83
N LEU A 114 -1.65 -6.29 8.54
CA LEU A 114 -2.16 -6.09 9.89
C LEU A 114 -3.70 -6.17 9.92
N LEU A 115 -4.40 -5.52 8.99
CA LEU A 115 -5.86 -5.57 8.91
C LEU A 115 -6.39 -6.96 8.53
N ILE A 116 -5.75 -7.64 7.58
CA ILE A 116 -6.12 -8.99 7.15
C ILE A 116 -5.95 -9.96 8.32
N TYR A 117 -4.82 -9.93 8.99
CA TYR A 117 -4.53 -10.84 10.10
C TYR A 117 -5.42 -10.55 11.32
N ALA A 118 -5.73 -9.28 11.58
CA ALA A 118 -6.69 -8.92 12.63
C ALA A 118 -8.13 -9.37 12.30
N GLY A 119 -8.51 -9.39 11.01
CA GLY A 119 -9.85 -9.81 10.59
C GLY A 119 -10.01 -11.33 10.41
N LEU A 120 -9.00 -12.00 9.86
CA LEU A 120 -9.06 -13.42 9.49
C LEU A 120 -8.29 -14.33 10.44
N HIS A 121 -7.43 -13.80 11.31
CA HIS A 121 -6.52 -14.57 12.19
C HIS A 121 -5.51 -15.47 11.45
N PHE A 122 -5.44 -15.41 10.13
CA PHE A 122 -4.45 -16.10 9.31
C PHE A 122 -4.06 -15.23 8.11
N LEU A 123 -2.92 -15.53 7.50
CA LEU A 123 -2.45 -14.91 6.27
C LEU A 123 -2.06 -16.01 5.29
N SER A 124 -2.78 -16.14 4.18
CA SER A 124 -2.46 -17.14 3.16
C SER A 124 -1.34 -16.67 2.25
N GLN A 125 -0.59 -17.62 1.69
CA GLN A 125 0.43 -17.34 0.68
C GLN A 125 -0.15 -16.62 -0.54
N ASP A 126 -1.39 -16.92 -0.89
CA ASP A 126 -2.12 -16.30 -1.98
C ASP A 126 -2.38 -14.81 -1.75
N MET A 127 -2.73 -14.43 -0.52
CA MET A 127 -2.92 -13.03 -0.16
C MET A 127 -1.61 -12.25 -0.22
N LEU A 128 -0.51 -12.86 0.21
CA LEU A 128 0.83 -12.28 0.09
C LEU A 128 1.24 -12.10 -1.38
N LEU A 129 0.92 -13.08 -2.23
CA LEU A 129 1.20 -13.00 -3.66
C LEU A 129 0.39 -11.90 -4.34
N ASP A 130 -0.91 -11.77 -4.02
CA ASP A 130 -1.74 -10.68 -4.53
C ASP A 130 -1.18 -9.31 -4.15
N LEU A 131 -0.76 -9.15 -2.89
CA LEU A 131 -0.07 -7.95 -2.40
C LEU A 131 1.22 -7.69 -3.19
N ALA A 132 2.03 -8.72 -3.42
CA ALA A 132 3.24 -8.58 -4.24
C ALA A 132 2.90 -8.11 -5.66
N LEU A 133 1.88 -8.70 -6.30
CA LEU A 133 1.45 -8.35 -7.65
C LEU A 133 0.87 -6.92 -7.75
N LEU A 134 0.35 -6.37 -6.65
CA LEU A 134 -0.12 -4.98 -6.59
C LEU A 134 1.02 -3.97 -6.48
N TYR A 135 2.02 -4.26 -5.64
CA TYR A 135 3.04 -3.28 -5.27
C TYR A 135 4.35 -3.42 -6.06
N VAL A 136 4.71 -4.61 -6.52
CA VAL A 136 5.93 -4.83 -7.33
C VAL A 136 5.89 -4.03 -8.63
N PRO A 137 4.80 -4.01 -9.43
CA PRO A 137 4.74 -3.17 -10.62
C PRO A 137 4.91 -1.67 -10.32
N ALA A 138 4.30 -1.19 -9.23
CA ALA A 138 4.44 0.20 -8.79
C ALA A 138 5.88 0.54 -8.38
N LEU A 139 6.57 -0.38 -7.70
CA LEU A 139 7.99 -0.24 -7.32
C LEU A 139 8.90 -0.24 -8.55
N ILE A 140 8.64 -1.11 -9.54
CA ILE A 140 9.38 -1.13 -10.81
C ILE A 140 9.27 0.24 -11.51
N GLY A 141 8.06 0.80 -11.61
CA GLY A 141 7.85 2.13 -12.20
C GLY A 141 8.58 3.25 -11.45
N LEU A 142 8.56 3.21 -10.12
CA LEU A 142 9.23 4.16 -9.24
C LEU A 142 10.76 4.15 -9.41
N TRP A 143 11.35 2.97 -9.58
CA TRP A 143 12.79 2.74 -9.67
C TRP A 143 13.34 2.64 -11.09
N ALA A 144 12.50 2.72 -12.13
CA ALA A 144 12.89 2.56 -13.54
C ALA A 144 14.15 3.37 -13.95
N ASN A 145 14.36 4.58 -13.44
CA ASN A 145 15.55 5.40 -13.72
C ASN A 145 16.89 4.79 -13.29
N HIS A 146 16.90 3.86 -12.33
CA HIS A 146 18.13 3.21 -11.86
C HIS A 146 18.43 1.91 -12.60
N PHE A 147 17.45 1.38 -13.35
CA PHE A 147 17.63 0.16 -14.12
C PHE A 147 18.19 0.46 -15.53
N PRO A 148 18.83 -0.52 -16.19
CA PRO A 148 19.09 -0.49 -17.63
C PRO A 148 17.77 -0.44 -18.43
N LYS A 149 17.78 0.18 -19.63
CA LYS A 149 16.57 0.56 -20.41
C LYS A 149 15.52 -0.54 -20.64
N TRP A 150 15.91 -1.82 -20.65
CA TRP A 150 15.01 -2.94 -20.93
C TRP A 150 14.54 -3.67 -19.66
N THR A 151 15.23 -3.47 -18.54
CA THR A 151 15.06 -4.30 -17.34
C THR A 151 13.73 -4.08 -16.64
N ASP A 152 13.22 -2.85 -16.63
CA ASP A 152 11.89 -2.52 -16.09
C ASP A 152 10.77 -3.19 -16.90
N MET A 153 10.89 -3.21 -18.23
CA MET A 153 9.96 -3.92 -19.10
C MET A 153 10.00 -5.44 -18.89
N VAL A 154 11.20 -6.02 -18.79
CA VAL A 154 11.38 -7.46 -18.53
C VAL A 154 10.84 -7.84 -17.15
N LEU A 155 11.15 -7.07 -16.10
CA LEU A 155 10.63 -7.31 -14.75
C LEU A 155 9.11 -7.21 -14.71
N LEU A 156 8.53 -6.22 -15.40
CA LEU A 156 7.08 -6.09 -15.49
C LEU A 156 6.45 -7.26 -16.25
N ALA A 157 7.04 -7.68 -17.36
CA ALA A 157 6.58 -8.83 -18.13
C ALA A 157 6.60 -10.11 -17.28
N ILE A 158 7.69 -10.35 -16.55
CA ILE A 158 7.80 -11.48 -15.62
C ILE A 158 6.69 -11.42 -14.56
N THR A 159 6.49 -10.26 -13.93
CA THR A 159 5.47 -10.08 -12.88
C THR A 159 4.07 -10.38 -13.41
N VAL A 160 3.75 -9.88 -14.60
CA VAL A 160 2.46 -10.09 -15.27
C VAL A 160 2.26 -11.56 -15.68
N VAL A 161 3.28 -12.18 -16.28
CA VAL A 161 3.23 -13.58 -16.73
C VAL A 161 3.05 -14.53 -15.55
N ILE A 162 3.78 -14.31 -14.46
CA ILE A 162 3.62 -15.08 -13.22
C ILE A 162 2.21 -14.91 -12.67
N GLY A 163 1.70 -13.67 -12.59
CA GLY A 163 0.36 -13.41 -12.08
C GLY A 163 -0.75 -14.04 -12.95
N TYR A 164 -0.58 -14.08 -14.28
CA TYR A 164 -1.49 -14.76 -15.20
C TYR A 164 -1.44 -16.28 -15.03
N TRP A 165 -0.23 -16.85 -14.99
CA TRP A 165 -0.02 -18.30 -14.84
C TRP A 165 -0.62 -18.84 -13.54
N LEU A 166 -0.51 -18.06 -12.46
CA LEU A 166 -1.09 -18.38 -11.15
C LEU A 166 -2.60 -18.05 -11.07
N GLN A 167 -3.22 -17.68 -12.19
CA GLN A 167 -4.64 -17.30 -12.30
C GLN A 167 -5.06 -16.18 -11.33
N ARG A 168 -4.10 -15.32 -10.94
CA ARG A 168 -4.34 -14.17 -10.05
C ARG A 168 -4.65 -12.89 -10.82
N LEU A 169 -4.14 -12.79 -12.06
CA LEU A 169 -4.36 -11.68 -12.97
C LEU A 169 -5.12 -12.15 -14.21
N ASN A 170 -6.16 -11.43 -14.59
CA ASN A 170 -6.81 -11.58 -15.90
C ASN A 170 -6.27 -10.54 -16.90
N LEU A 171 -6.51 -10.73 -18.21
CA LEU A 171 -6.03 -9.86 -19.29
C LEU A 171 -6.38 -8.37 -19.08
N ILE A 172 -7.55 -8.08 -18.52
CA ILE A 172 -7.96 -6.71 -18.18
C ILE A 172 -7.06 -6.10 -17.12
N ALA A 173 -6.79 -6.85 -16.04
CA ALA A 173 -5.90 -6.40 -14.97
C ALA A 173 -4.47 -6.23 -15.47
N ILE A 174 -4.00 -7.13 -16.34
CA ILE A 174 -2.70 -7.04 -16.99
C ILE A 174 -2.59 -5.75 -17.82
N GLY A 175 -3.54 -5.50 -18.71
CA GLY A 175 -3.56 -4.29 -19.54
C GLY A 175 -3.56 -3.03 -18.67
N GLY A 176 -4.38 -3.00 -17.62
CA GLY A 176 -4.44 -1.88 -16.68
C GLY A 176 -3.13 -1.66 -15.90
N ILE A 177 -2.48 -2.73 -15.41
CA ILE A 177 -1.19 -2.64 -14.71
C ILE A 177 -0.09 -2.16 -15.66
N VAL A 178 -0.04 -2.64 -16.90
CA VAL A 178 0.92 -2.18 -17.92
C VAL A 178 0.73 -0.69 -18.21
N ILE A 179 -0.52 -0.25 -18.42
CA ILE A 179 -0.84 1.17 -18.64
C ILE A 179 -0.44 2.00 -17.42
N LEU A 180 -0.77 1.56 -16.21
CA LEU A 180 -0.41 2.27 -14.98
C LEU A 180 1.10 2.41 -14.81
N VAL A 181 1.87 1.33 -14.94
CA VAL A 181 3.32 1.38 -14.77
C VAL A 181 3.97 2.20 -15.87
N THR A 182 3.50 2.09 -17.11
CA THR A 182 4.02 2.93 -18.19
C THR A 182 3.73 4.40 -17.94
N LEU A 183 2.53 4.77 -17.48
CA LEU A 183 2.18 6.15 -17.08
C LEU A 183 3.05 6.69 -15.95
N ILE A 184 3.40 5.81 -15.00
CA ILE A 184 4.11 6.12 -13.77
C ILE A 184 5.63 5.89 -13.93
N ASN A 185 6.11 5.50 -15.11
CA ASN A 185 7.52 5.22 -15.34
C ASN A 185 8.36 6.48 -15.14
N SER A 186 9.30 6.41 -14.19
CA SER A 186 10.17 7.52 -13.82
C SER A 186 11.10 8.02 -14.95
N ARG A 187 11.26 7.25 -16.03
CA ARG A 187 12.03 7.63 -17.23
C ARG A 187 11.29 8.54 -18.20
N ARG A 188 9.98 8.74 -18.02
CA ARG A 188 9.22 9.58 -18.95
C ARG A 188 9.69 11.04 -18.91
N PRO A 189 9.71 11.72 -20.07
CA PRO A 189 10.03 13.15 -20.13
C PRO A 189 8.99 13.99 -19.39
N PHE A 190 7.72 13.56 -19.39
CA PHE A 190 6.65 14.19 -18.64
C PHE A 190 6.53 13.56 -17.24
N LYS A 191 7.07 14.25 -16.23
CA LYS A 191 7.04 13.76 -14.84
C LYS A 191 5.67 13.99 -14.23
N VAL A 192 4.92 12.91 -14.07
CA VAL A 192 3.64 12.91 -13.34
C VAL A 192 3.88 13.36 -11.89
N PRO A 193 2.99 14.14 -11.26
CA PRO A 193 3.08 14.51 -9.86
C PRO A 193 3.27 13.29 -8.93
N SER A 194 4.15 13.43 -7.93
CA SER A 194 4.56 12.30 -7.06
C SER A 194 3.41 11.66 -6.27
N TYR A 195 2.29 12.37 -6.06
CA TYR A 195 1.13 11.82 -5.36
C TYR A 195 0.36 10.80 -6.22
N LEU A 196 0.36 10.94 -7.55
CA LEU A 196 -0.31 9.98 -8.45
C LEU A 196 0.37 8.60 -8.43
N TYR A 197 1.67 8.56 -8.15
CA TYR A 197 2.39 7.30 -7.92
C TYR A 197 1.79 6.52 -6.75
N GLN A 198 1.39 7.23 -5.68
CA GLN A 198 0.82 6.62 -4.49
C GLN A 198 -0.62 6.13 -4.71
N PHE A 199 -1.33 6.59 -5.74
CA PHE A 199 -2.63 6.03 -6.07
C PHE A 199 -2.55 4.75 -6.92
N SER A 200 -1.37 4.41 -7.46
CA SER A 200 -1.24 3.25 -8.35
C SER A 200 -1.69 1.92 -7.75
N PRO A 201 -1.37 1.55 -6.49
CA PRO A 201 -1.82 0.27 -5.95
C PRO A 201 -3.34 0.26 -5.71
N VAL A 202 -3.94 1.42 -5.44
CA VAL A 202 -5.40 1.55 -5.28
C VAL A 202 -6.11 1.27 -6.60
N ILE A 203 -5.65 1.89 -7.69
CA ILE A 203 -6.21 1.67 -9.03
C ILE A 203 -5.99 0.22 -9.46
N ALA A 204 -4.80 -0.33 -9.23
CA ALA A 204 -4.50 -1.73 -9.53
C ALA A 204 -5.44 -2.68 -8.74
N THR A 205 -5.72 -2.39 -7.47
CA THR A 205 -6.66 -3.18 -6.66
C THR A 205 -8.08 -3.11 -7.21
N LEU A 206 -8.54 -1.93 -7.63
CA LEU A 206 -9.85 -1.77 -8.27
C LEU A 206 -9.95 -2.55 -9.59
N LEU A 207 -8.89 -2.53 -10.41
CA LEU A 207 -8.82 -3.31 -11.64
C LEU A 207 -8.86 -4.81 -11.36
N LEU A 208 -8.15 -5.28 -10.33
CA LEU A 208 -8.22 -6.69 -9.91
C LEU A 208 -9.60 -7.07 -9.41
N TYR A 209 -10.22 -6.22 -8.60
CA TYR A 209 -11.57 -6.44 -8.11
C TYR A 209 -12.57 -6.57 -9.27
N LEU A 210 -12.54 -5.62 -10.21
CA LEU A 210 -13.37 -5.65 -11.41
C LEU A 210 -13.09 -6.89 -12.26
N ALA A 211 -11.82 -7.24 -12.47
CA ALA A 211 -11.44 -8.43 -13.22
C ALA A 211 -12.00 -9.72 -12.58
N ARG A 212 -11.89 -9.87 -11.25
CA ARG A 212 -12.44 -11.02 -10.53
C ARG A 212 -13.96 -11.13 -10.59
N MET A 213 -14.67 -10.00 -10.68
CA MET A 213 -16.13 -10.03 -10.85
C MET A 213 -16.58 -10.49 -12.24
N HIS A 214 -15.71 -10.40 -13.25
CA HIS A 214 -16.06 -10.72 -14.64
C HIS A 214 -15.50 -12.07 -15.13
N GLY A 215 -14.83 -12.84 -14.27
CA GLY A 215 -14.20 -14.13 -14.59
C GLY A 215 -12.79 -13.95 -15.14
#